data_AF-A0A0W0XLP5-F1
#
_entry.id   AF-A0A0W0XLP5-F1
#
_cell.length_a   1.000
_cell.length_b   1.000
_cell.length_c   1.000
_cell.angle_alpha   90.00
_cell.angle_beta   90.00
_cell.angle_gamma   90.00
#
_symmetry.space_group_name_H-M   'P 1'
#
loop_
_entity.id
_entity.type
_entity.pdbx_description
1 polymer ?
#
loop_
_entity_poly.entity_id
_entity_poly.type
_entity_poly.pdbx_seq_one_letter_code
_entity_poly.pdbx_strand_id
1 'polypeptide(L)'
;MTIRTLFLALLAALSWPGYANPLPPIQTADATPATRTIEVIRGRTISASDLSQIADVASARNQKGGSVSLDADEYEIGSFTNTTITVVPPGGGPADVITLDLKPKQLN
;
A
#
# COMPACT_ATOMS: atom_id res chain seq x y z
N MET A 1 44.83 15.18 -3.76
CA MET A 1 45.01 13.73 -3.50
C MET A 1 45.46 13.55 -2.06
N THR A 2 44.59 13.06 -1.19
CA THR A 2 44.94 12.75 0.21
C THR A 2 44.16 11.51 0.63
N ILE A 3 44.85 10.38 0.59
CA ILE A 3 44.38 9.07 1.04
C ILE A 3 44.59 9.02 2.57
N ARG A 4 43.54 8.73 3.33
CA ARG A 4 43.63 8.43 4.76
C ARG A 4 43.14 7.00 4.99
N THR A 5 44.11 6.11 4.98
CA THR A 5 44.07 4.76 5.50
C THR A 5 43.82 4.82 7.01
N LEU A 6 42.83 4.07 7.51
CA LEU A 6 42.87 3.59 8.89
C LEU A 6 42.57 2.09 8.88
N PHE A 7 43.65 1.33 9.03
CA PHE A 7 43.69 -0.07 9.44
C PHE A 7 42.96 -0.22 10.77
N LEU A 8 42.15 -1.27 10.93
CA LEU A 8 41.81 -1.75 12.27
C LEU A 8 41.70 -3.27 12.34
N ALA A 9 42.65 -3.81 13.12
CA ALA A 9 42.63 -5.01 13.94
C ALA A 9 42.41 -6.38 13.26
N LEU A 10 43.55 -7.04 13.10
CA LEU A 10 43.76 -8.46 12.91
C LEU A 10 43.92 -9.16 14.29
N LEU A 11 43.55 -10.45 14.34
CA LEU A 11 43.98 -11.53 15.29
C LEU A 11 43.28 -11.55 16.66
N ALA A 12 42.85 -12.69 17.23
CA ALA A 12 43.26 -14.10 17.11
C ALA A 12 42.06 -15.00 17.52
N ALA A 13 41.69 -16.05 16.79
CA ALA A 13 42.28 -17.39 16.66
C ALA A 13 41.88 -18.40 17.77
N LEU A 14 41.57 -19.61 17.29
CA LEU A 14 41.69 -20.96 17.90
C LEU A 14 40.49 -21.61 18.62
N SER A 15 39.91 -22.55 17.86
CA SER A 15 39.63 -23.97 18.19
C SER A 15 38.52 -24.35 19.18
N TRP A 16 37.46 -24.98 18.66
CA TRP A 16 37.20 -26.43 18.90
C TRP A 16 36.11 -27.02 17.98
N PRO A 17 36.14 -28.34 17.73
CA PRO A 17 35.28 -29.05 16.79
C PRO A 17 34.00 -29.54 17.47
N GLY A 18 32.94 -29.74 16.68
CA GLY A 18 31.81 -30.58 17.09
C GLY A 18 30.47 -29.86 17.14
N TYR A 19 29.49 -30.57 16.58
CA TYR A 19 28.06 -30.27 16.52
C TYR A 19 27.66 -29.24 15.46
N ALA A 20 27.68 -29.73 14.21
CA ALA A 20 26.67 -29.33 13.23
C ALA A 20 25.28 -29.66 13.80
N ASN A 21 24.66 -28.69 14.48
CA ASN A 21 23.21 -28.65 14.57
C ASN A 21 22.71 -27.99 13.28
N PRO A 22 21.95 -28.68 12.42
CA PRO A 22 21.16 -27.97 11.43
C PRO A 22 20.21 -27.06 12.21
N LEU A 23 20.39 -25.75 12.04
CA LEU A 23 19.41 -24.75 12.47
C LEU A 23 18.04 -25.20 11.95
N PRO A 24 16.98 -25.21 12.78
CA PRO A 24 15.65 -25.46 12.26
C PRO A 24 15.39 -24.45 11.13
N PRO A 25 14.79 -24.87 10.00
CA PRO A 25 14.41 -23.94 8.95
C PRO A 25 13.61 -22.82 9.62
N ILE A 26 14.06 -21.58 9.41
CA ILE A 26 13.30 -20.39 9.82
C ILE A 26 11.92 -20.58 9.20
N GLN A 27 10.93 -20.90 10.03
CA GLN A 27 9.53 -20.80 9.65
C GLN A 27 9.38 -19.35 9.21
N THR A 28 9.30 -19.17 7.89
CA THR A 28 8.84 -17.92 7.29
C THR A 28 7.54 -17.64 7.99
N ALA A 29 7.57 -16.67 8.91
CA ALA A 29 6.41 -16.23 9.64
C ALA A 29 5.29 -16.08 8.62
N ASP A 30 4.21 -16.80 8.86
CA ASP A 30 2.98 -16.77 8.11
C ASP A 30 2.71 -15.30 7.77
N ALA A 31 2.99 -14.91 6.53
CA ALA A 31 2.66 -13.59 6.02
C ALA A 31 1.16 -13.62 5.76
N THR A 32 0.38 -13.83 6.82
CA THR A 32 -1.03 -13.50 6.87
C THR A 32 -1.09 -12.06 6.40
N PRO A 33 -1.68 -11.75 5.23
CA PRO A 33 -1.81 -10.37 4.81
C PRO A 33 -2.56 -9.69 5.93
N ALA A 34 -1.91 -8.76 6.63
CA ALA A 34 -2.55 -8.02 7.70
C ALA A 34 -3.77 -7.35 7.06
N THR A 35 -4.96 -7.85 7.37
CA THR A 35 -6.22 -7.28 6.92
C THR A 35 -6.32 -5.91 7.57
N ARG A 36 -5.84 -4.89 6.86
CA ARG A 36 -5.95 -3.49 7.26
C ARG A 36 -7.39 -3.06 7.00
N THR A 37 -8.12 -2.78 8.07
CA THR A 37 -9.42 -2.13 7.97
C THR A 37 -9.20 -0.68 7.54
N ILE A 38 -9.67 -0.32 6.34
CA ILE A 38 -9.67 1.06 5.86
C ILE A 38 -11.06 1.63 6.14
N GLU A 39 -11.12 2.60 7.06
CA GLU A 39 -12.36 3.30 7.36
C GLU A 39 -12.61 4.40 6.32
N VAL A 40 -13.77 4.33 5.67
CA VAL A 40 -14.19 5.26 4.62
C VAL A 40 -15.34 6.08 5.18
N ILE A 41 -15.16 7.40 5.27
CA ILE A 41 -16.15 8.32 5.84
C ILE A 41 -16.43 9.41 4.80
N ARG A 42 -17.71 9.69 4.57
CA ARG A 42 -18.15 10.76 3.65
C ARG A 42 -17.59 12.12 4.10
N GLY A 43 -17.12 12.92 3.14
CA GLY A 43 -16.54 14.25 3.36
C GLY A 43 -15.16 14.23 4.02
N ARG A 44 -14.55 13.05 4.16
CA ARG A 44 -13.13 12.92 4.55
C ARG A 44 -12.29 12.69 3.31
N THR A 45 -11.02 13.08 3.41
CA THR A 45 -10.03 12.75 2.40
C THR A 45 -9.53 11.32 2.58
N ILE A 46 -9.25 10.67 1.47
CA ILE A 46 -8.61 9.35 1.38
C ILE A 46 -7.41 9.47 0.45
N SER A 47 -6.31 8.82 0.82
CA SER A 47 -5.12 8.77 -0.04
C SER A 47 -5.38 7.92 -1.29
N ALA A 48 -4.77 8.27 -2.41
CA ALA A 48 -4.82 7.46 -3.64
C ALA A 48 -4.33 6.02 -3.40
N SER A 49 -3.35 5.86 -2.52
CA SER A 49 -2.83 4.57 -2.09
C SER A 49 -3.88 3.73 -1.37
N ASP A 50 -4.58 4.28 -0.36
CA ASP A 50 -5.63 3.54 0.35
C ASP A 50 -6.85 3.30 -0.56
N LEU A 51 -7.19 4.27 -1.42
CA LEU A 51 -8.24 4.12 -2.43
C LEU A 51 -7.93 2.97 -3.40
N SER A 52 -6.68 2.83 -3.84
CA SER A 52 -6.25 1.73 -4.72
C SER A 52 -6.27 0.36 -4.05
N GLN A 53 -6.25 0.30 -2.72
CA GLN A 53 -6.37 -0.95 -1.97
C GLN A 53 -7.83 -1.43 -1.92
N ILE A 54 -8.79 -0.51 -1.82
CA ILE A 54 -10.22 -0.84 -1.67
C ILE A 54 -11.01 -0.80 -2.98
N ALA A 55 -10.53 -0.06 -3.98
CA ALA A 55 -11.22 0.16 -5.25
C ALA A 55 -10.34 -0.19 -6.45
N ASP A 56 -10.98 -0.51 -7.57
CA ASP A 56 -10.30 -0.69 -8.85
C ASP A 56 -10.08 0.67 -9.53
N VAL A 57 -8.85 1.16 -9.49
CA VAL A 57 -8.46 2.42 -10.12
C VAL A 57 -8.67 2.43 -11.64
N ALA A 58 -8.63 1.27 -12.30
CA ALA A 58 -8.86 1.17 -13.74
C ALA A 58 -10.34 1.36 -14.10
N SER A 59 -11.24 1.19 -13.14
CA SER A 59 -12.68 1.39 -13.32
C SER A 59 -13.11 2.86 -13.22
N ALA A 60 -12.19 3.77 -12.91
CA ALA A 60 -12.48 5.17 -12.65
C ALA A 60 -13.18 5.86 -13.82
N ARG A 61 -14.37 6.39 -13.56
CA ARG A 61 -15.25 7.03 -14.55
C ARG A 61 -15.78 8.37 -14.04
N ASN A 62 -15.85 9.37 -14.90
CA ASN A 62 -16.54 10.63 -14.59
C ASN A 62 -18.07 10.48 -14.66
N GLN A 63 -18.79 11.54 -14.31
CA GLN A 63 -20.27 11.55 -14.35
C GLN A 63 -20.88 11.30 -15.74
N LYS A 64 -20.10 11.50 -16.82
CA LYS A 64 -20.53 11.22 -18.20
C LYS A 64 -20.22 9.78 -18.62
N GLY A 65 -19.66 8.96 -17.73
CA GLY A 65 -19.26 7.58 -17.99
C GLY A 65 -17.92 7.44 -18.73
N GLY A 66 -17.21 8.54 -18.98
CA GLY A 66 -15.89 8.50 -19.60
C GLY A 66 -14.82 8.06 -18.60
N SER A 67 -13.91 7.20 -19.03
CA SER A 67 -12.77 6.78 -18.22
C SER A 67 -11.87 7.96 -17.85
N VAL A 68 -11.37 7.98 -16.63
CA VAL A 68 -10.48 9.03 -16.11
C VAL A 68 -9.33 8.40 -15.32
N SER A 69 -8.18 9.06 -15.32
CA SER A 69 -7.04 8.70 -14.46
C SER A 69 -7.16 9.38 -13.09
N LEU A 70 -6.62 8.72 -12.08
CA LEU A 70 -6.45 9.27 -10.74
C LEU A 70 -5.03 9.80 -10.57
N ASP A 71 -4.82 11.10 -10.80
CA ASP A 71 -3.49 11.73 -10.77
C ASP A 71 -3.19 12.51 -9.47
N ALA A 72 -4.20 12.75 -8.62
CA ALA A 72 -4.02 13.40 -7.33
C ALA A 72 -3.61 12.42 -6.22
N ASP A 73 -2.89 12.93 -5.22
CA ASP A 73 -2.43 12.15 -4.05
C ASP A 73 -3.56 11.83 -3.06
N GLU A 74 -4.55 12.72 -2.96
CA GLU A 74 -5.68 12.61 -2.05
C GLU A 74 -6.97 12.96 -2.76
N TYR A 75 -8.07 12.33 -2.35
CA TYR A 75 -9.41 12.61 -2.85
C TYR A 75 -10.40 12.74 -1.71
N GLU A 76 -11.40 13.59 -1.86
CA GLU A 76 -12.51 13.66 -0.92
C GLU A 76 -13.55 12.58 -1.25
N ILE A 77 -14.00 11.83 -0.24
CA ILE A 77 -15.04 10.81 -0.41
C ILE A 77 -16.41 11.50 -0.51
N GLY A 78 -17.02 11.49 -1.69
CA GLY A 78 -18.38 12.02 -1.89
C GLY A 78 -19.47 11.06 -1.40
N SER A 79 -19.35 9.77 -1.73
CA SER A 79 -20.33 8.74 -1.38
C SER A 79 -19.74 7.35 -1.62
N PHE A 80 -20.33 6.33 -1.02
CA PHE A 80 -19.95 4.95 -1.27
C PHE A 80 -21.16 4.04 -1.08
N THR A 81 -21.14 2.93 -1.80
CA THR A 81 -22.11 1.84 -1.73
C THR A 81 -21.35 0.53 -1.46
N ASN A 82 -22.02 -0.62 -1.51
CA ASN A 82 -21.35 -1.91 -1.38
C ASN A 82 -20.47 -2.26 -2.58
N THR A 83 -20.68 -1.62 -3.73
CA THR A 83 -20.00 -1.96 -4.99
C THR A 83 -19.22 -0.81 -5.60
N THR A 84 -19.45 0.42 -5.16
CA THR A 84 -18.81 1.61 -5.75
C THR A 84 -18.46 2.64 -4.70
N ILE A 85 -17.47 3.47 -5.01
CA ILE A 85 -17.10 4.66 -4.24
C ILE A 85 -17.00 5.83 -5.20
N THR A 86 -17.53 6.98 -4.79
CA THR A 86 -17.40 8.23 -5.53
C THR A 86 -16.45 9.15 -4.78
N VAL A 87 -15.47 9.67 -5.48
CA VAL A 87 -14.45 10.57 -4.94
C VAL A 87 -14.39 11.86 -5.74
N VAL A 88 -13.91 12.93 -5.12
CA VAL A 88 -13.74 14.24 -5.74
C VAL A 88 -12.26 14.63 -5.63
N PRO A 89 -11.60 15.02 -6.73
CA PRO A 89 -10.21 15.47 -6.69
C PRO A 89 -10.08 16.77 -5.88
N PRO A 90 -8.87 17.10 -5.38
CA PRO A 90 -8.66 18.29 -4.57
C PRO A 90 -8.94 19.55 -5.38
N GLY A 91 -9.77 20.44 -4.83
CA GLY A 91 -10.24 21.64 -5.54
C GLY A 91 -11.26 21.36 -6.65
N GLY A 92 -11.66 20.11 -6.84
CA GLY A 92 -12.73 19.71 -7.74
C GLY A 92 -14.11 20.06 -7.17
N GLY A 93 -15.06 20.29 -8.08
CA GLY A 93 -16.43 20.59 -7.73
C GLY A 93 -17.35 19.37 -7.82
N PRO A 94 -18.66 19.57 -7.63
CA PRO A 94 -19.67 18.53 -7.84
C PRO A 94 -19.78 18.06 -9.30
N ALA A 95 -19.09 18.70 -10.25
CA ALA A 95 -18.99 18.25 -11.64
C ALA A 95 -17.82 17.27 -11.87
N ASP A 96 -16.85 17.25 -10.97
CA ASP A 96 -15.59 16.49 -11.09
C ASP A 96 -15.63 15.16 -10.31
N VAL A 97 -16.83 14.66 -10.04
CA VAL A 97 -17.01 13.41 -9.30
C VAL A 97 -16.52 12.24 -10.15
N ILE A 98 -15.66 11.44 -9.56
CA ILE A 98 -15.09 10.21 -10.12
C ILE A 98 -15.72 9.04 -9.39
N THR A 99 -16.29 8.10 -10.13
CA THR A 99 -16.85 6.85 -9.60
C THR A 99 -15.87 5.72 -9.87
N LEU A 100 -15.58 4.91 -8.85
CA LEU A 100 -14.78 3.71 -8.92
C LEU A 100 -15.58 2.51 -8.42
N ASP A 101 -15.36 1.35 -9.03
CA ASP A 101 -15.86 0.07 -8.57
C ASP A 101 -15.01 -0.41 -7.39
N LEU A 102 -15.66 -0.81 -6.30
CA LEU A 102 -15.00 -1.38 -5.13
C LEU A 102 -14.53 -2.80 -5.45
N LYS A 103 -13.35 -3.15 -4.94
CA LYS A 103 -12.85 -4.52 -5.02
C LYS A 103 -13.76 -5.41 -4.16
N PRO A 104 -14.10 -6.61 -4.65
CA PRO A 104 -14.86 -7.55 -3.84
C PRO A 104 -14.09 -7.84 -2.55
N LYS A 105 -14.80 -7.86 -1.43
CA LYS A 105 -14.23 -8.26 -0.14
C LYS A 105 -13.65 -9.66 -0.31
N GLN A 106 -12.33 -9.78 -0.26
CA GLN A 106 -11.65 -11.06 -0.21
C GLN A 106 -12.08 -11.72 1.12
N LEU A 107 -13.02 -12.66 1.07
CA LEU A 107 -13.28 -13.54 2.21
C LEU A 107 -12.11 -14.51 2.28
N ASN A 108 -11.28 -14.34 3.31
CA ASN A 108 -10.28 -15.33 3.72
C ASN A 108 -10.95 -16.44 4.53
#